data_AF-A0A349Z0R9-F1
#
_entry.id   AF-A0A349Z0R9-F1
#
_cell.length_a   1.000
_cell.length_b   1.000
_cell.length_c   1.000
_cell.angle_alpha   90.00
_cell.angle_beta   90.00
_cell.angle_gamma   90.00
#
_symmetry.space_group_name_H-M   'P 1'
#
loop_
_entity.id
_entity.type
_entity.pdbx_description
1 polymer ?
#
loop_
_entity_poly.entity_id
_entity_poly.type
_entity_poly.pdbx_seq_one_letter_code
_entity_poly.pdbx_strand_id
1 'polypeptide(L)'
;MPAKIFHLSKPAPNNADYLYFKVGVPSPKGLWQPNDPIGICGPDGLLENASVEAQLLWPDGSVRWFLSEGYVAACDLIESAPFSLEKIPATMPVIDPNIIRSDAKTLDITLQSGHKVSISRHELLAFKLNNTACTLLVNNDSEAISTLDSMHYSIKRHAVTPHAVSVYQQGSIQLGGLVLQIRVELSVNLRLGDIQLTATLINPQRAEHANGQWDLGDPNSIYLQEIALRIDQAASSLSLSANRDVMDVSGFPDFHLHQASSGKANWQSRVHADASGQVALPFKGYRFSANQDILDSGEQTQPHITLKTPEYQVNLEVEQFWQHFPAAITQQDNTLAISLMGARGSPVTELQPGEQKTRKLRLSLSGKIQTAEISLDPAFVRATGALDLFHPASAQQPLSALIQRGVEGADSFFHKRDQLDEYGWRHFGELYADHECALTPDQDYFVSHYNNQYDPVQGMLSQWLLTGNADWFTLGDDLARHVADIDVYHSKFDKPEYAGGLFWHTDHYVEAYTATHRTYSRHQPSNVYDDHAGGGGPGGQHCYTSGLLLHYLLTGNQTSKEACLSLCQWIENYYEGDGSLNGLLLALK
;
A
#
# COMPACT_ATOMS: atom_id res chain seq x y z
N MET A 1 24.29 25.53 -1.51
CA MET A 1 23.36 24.45 -1.12
C MET A 1 24.18 23.17 -0.96
N PRO A 2 23.77 22.18 -0.16
CA PRO A 2 24.50 20.92 -0.15
C PRO A 2 24.54 20.36 -1.57
N ALA A 3 25.68 19.78 -1.94
CA ALA A 3 25.90 19.25 -3.28
C ALA A 3 25.05 17.99 -3.56
N LYS A 4 24.40 17.41 -2.55
CA LYS A 4 23.71 16.11 -2.57
C LYS A 4 22.62 16.09 -1.48
N ILE A 5 21.39 15.73 -1.82
CA ILE A 5 20.22 15.70 -0.90
C ILE A 5 19.80 14.28 -0.59
N PHE A 6 19.59 13.47 -1.64
CA PHE A 6 19.25 12.05 -1.53
C PHE A 6 20.10 11.24 -2.49
N HIS A 7 20.20 9.94 -2.25
CA HIS A 7 20.81 8.98 -3.15
C HIS A 7 19.76 8.01 -3.67
N LEU A 8 19.91 7.63 -4.94
CA LEU A 8 19.20 6.50 -5.52
C LEU A 8 20.20 5.37 -5.68
N SER A 9 19.81 4.17 -5.28
CA SER A 9 20.61 2.95 -5.44
C SER A 9 19.83 1.87 -6.19
N LYS A 10 20.55 1.00 -6.89
CA LYS A 10 19.96 -0.17 -7.54
C LYS A 10 19.46 -1.15 -6.47
N PRO A 11 18.23 -1.66 -6.57
CA PRO A 11 17.79 -2.74 -5.69
C PRO A 11 18.53 -4.04 -6.04
N ALA A 12 18.74 -4.94 -5.08
CA ALA A 12 19.34 -6.25 -5.32
C ALA A 12 18.27 -7.37 -5.31
N PRO A 13 18.18 -8.22 -6.37
CA PRO A 13 18.88 -8.16 -7.65
C PRO A 13 18.27 -7.14 -8.62
N ASN A 14 19.12 -6.41 -9.36
CA ASN A 14 18.67 -5.50 -10.41
C ASN A 14 18.66 -6.19 -11.78
N ASN A 15 17.48 -6.21 -12.41
CA ASN A 15 17.30 -6.63 -13.81
C ASN A 15 16.38 -5.67 -14.58
N ALA A 16 16.21 -4.45 -14.08
CA ALA A 16 15.33 -3.43 -14.64
C ALA A 16 16.03 -2.61 -15.73
N ASP A 17 15.23 -2.12 -16.68
CA ASP A 17 15.66 -1.15 -17.69
C ASP A 17 15.62 0.28 -17.11
N TYR A 18 14.64 0.54 -16.25
CA TYR A 18 14.45 1.82 -15.55
C TYR A 18 14.21 1.60 -14.06
N LEU A 19 14.60 2.58 -13.26
CA LEU A 19 14.28 2.63 -11.84
C LEU A 19 13.30 3.78 -11.58
N TYR A 20 12.17 3.47 -10.97
CA TYR A 20 11.21 4.43 -10.45
C TYR A 20 11.62 4.88 -9.06
N PHE A 21 11.47 6.15 -8.75
CA PHE A 21 11.63 6.65 -7.38
C PHE A 21 10.52 7.64 -7.04
N LYS A 22 10.16 7.67 -5.75
CA LYS A 22 9.27 8.66 -5.17
C LYS A 22 9.70 8.90 -3.72
N VAL A 23 10.07 10.13 -3.39
CA VAL A 23 10.62 10.49 -2.08
C VAL A 23 10.25 11.90 -1.67
N GLY A 24 9.88 12.03 -0.40
CA GLY A 24 9.73 13.28 0.31
C GLY A 24 11.08 13.90 0.64
N VAL A 25 11.28 15.14 0.25
CA VAL A 25 12.49 15.90 0.52
C VAL A 25 12.16 17.08 1.43
N PRO A 26 12.70 17.13 2.66
CA PRO A 26 12.47 18.27 3.55
C PRO A 26 13.20 19.51 3.06
N SER A 27 12.73 20.68 3.47
CA SER A 27 13.26 21.98 3.03
C SER A 27 13.36 22.99 4.19
N PRO A 28 14.48 23.73 4.29
CA PRO A 28 14.63 24.83 5.23
C PRO A 28 13.57 25.92 5.03
N LYS A 29 13.12 26.49 6.16
CA LYS A 29 12.22 27.64 6.17
C LYS A 29 12.80 28.83 5.38
N GLY A 30 11.97 29.43 4.54
CA GLY A 30 12.29 30.61 3.73
C GLY A 30 13.10 30.33 2.45
N LEU A 31 13.51 29.08 2.20
CA LEU A 31 14.41 28.79 1.07
C LEU A 31 13.69 28.76 -0.29
N TRP A 32 12.51 28.13 -0.33
CA TRP A 32 11.76 27.90 -1.56
C TRP A 32 10.31 28.34 -1.43
N GLN A 33 9.77 28.88 -2.50
CA GLN A 33 8.35 29.22 -2.63
C GLN A 33 7.61 28.11 -3.40
N PRO A 34 6.31 27.89 -3.18
CA PRO A 34 5.56 26.81 -3.82
C PRO A 34 5.57 26.84 -5.36
N ASN A 35 5.71 28.04 -5.94
CA ASN A 35 5.74 28.27 -7.39
C ASN A 35 7.16 28.40 -7.96
N ASP A 36 8.20 28.16 -7.14
CA ASP A 36 9.57 28.14 -7.67
C ASP A 36 9.70 27.00 -8.71
N PRO A 37 10.27 27.26 -9.89
CA PRO A 37 10.54 26.21 -10.87
C PRO A 37 11.72 25.36 -10.38
N ILE A 38 11.42 24.17 -9.86
CA ILE A 38 12.41 23.27 -9.26
C ILE A 38 12.57 22.03 -10.14
N GLY A 39 13.82 21.65 -10.38
CA GLY A 39 14.20 20.41 -11.06
C GLY A 39 15.04 19.52 -10.16
N ILE A 40 15.15 18.24 -10.54
CA ILE A 40 16.02 17.25 -9.88
C ILE A 40 17.29 17.12 -10.71
N CYS A 41 18.46 17.34 -10.10
CA CYS A 41 19.76 17.20 -10.79
C CYS A 41 20.52 15.99 -10.25
N GLY A 42 20.95 15.11 -11.16
CA GLY A 42 21.83 13.97 -10.86
C GLY A 42 23.25 14.17 -11.41
N PRO A 43 24.07 13.11 -11.47
CA PRO A 43 25.45 13.19 -12.01
C PRO A 43 25.53 13.68 -13.46
N ASP A 44 24.53 13.34 -14.27
CA ASP A 44 24.46 13.68 -15.70
C ASP A 44 23.68 14.98 -15.98
N GLY A 45 23.32 15.71 -14.92
CA GLY A 45 22.57 16.97 -15.00
C GLY A 45 21.09 16.81 -14.68
N LEU A 46 20.27 17.66 -15.30
CA LEU A 46 18.84 17.77 -15.00
C LEU A 46 18.07 16.52 -15.45
N LEU A 47 17.30 15.94 -14.54
CA LEU A 47 16.48 14.78 -14.81
C LEU A 47 15.13 15.20 -15.42
N GLU A 48 14.99 15.06 -16.73
CA GLU A 48 13.79 15.48 -17.46
C GLU A 48 12.56 14.61 -17.17
N ASN A 49 12.76 13.36 -16.75
CA ASN A 49 11.68 12.41 -16.48
C ASN A 49 11.35 12.35 -14.98
N ALA A 50 11.13 13.51 -14.37
CA ALA A 50 10.78 13.62 -12.96
C ALA A 50 9.95 14.88 -12.67
N SER A 51 9.27 14.94 -11.54
CA SER A 51 8.51 16.09 -11.04
C SER A 51 8.81 16.36 -9.58
N VAL A 52 8.68 17.63 -9.19
CA VAL A 52 8.84 18.08 -7.81
C VAL A 52 7.61 18.91 -7.44
N GLU A 53 6.89 18.51 -6.40
CA GLU A 53 5.67 19.18 -5.95
C GLU A 53 5.76 19.57 -4.48
N ALA A 54 5.30 20.77 -4.11
CA ALA A 54 5.23 21.17 -2.72
C ALA A 54 4.09 20.41 -2.00
N GLN A 55 4.39 19.71 -0.90
CA GLN A 55 3.41 18.95 -0.12
C GLN A 55 2.98 19.64 1.17
N LEU A 56 3.92 20.30 1.84
CA LEU A 56 3.66 20.97 3.12
C LEU A 56 4.41 22.29 3.16
N LEU A 57 3.77 23.31 3.72
CA LEU A 57 4.32 24.66 3.84
C LEU A 57 4.68 24.97 5.30
N TRP A 58 5.68 25.82 5.45
CA TRP A 58 5.96 26.53 6.69
C TRP A 58 4.94 27.64 6.95
N PRO A 59 4.81 28.13 8.19
CA PRO A 59 3.92 29.25 8.50
C PRO A 59 4.21 30.56 7.73
N ASP A 60 5.41 30.73 7.18
CA ASP A 60 5.75 31.89 6.33
C ASP A 60 5.42 31.70 4.85
N GLY A 61 4.76 30.59 4.50
CA GLY A 61 4.37 30.24 3.13
C GLY A 61 5.46 29.55 2.30
N SER A 62 6.69 29.44 2.82
CA SER A 62 7.76 28.70 2.14
C SER A 62 7.53 27.19 2.20
N VAL A 63 8.15 26.43 1.29
CA VAL A 63 7.98 24.97 1.25
C VAL A 63 8.76 24.30 2.38
N ARG A 64 8.07 23.47 3.17
CA ARG A 64 8.63 22.59 4.21
C ARG A 64 8.96 21.21 3.69
N TRP A 65 8.13 20.66 2.79
CA TRP A 65 8.34 19.36 2.17
C TRP A 65 8.01 19.40 0.69
N PHE A 66 8.89 18.82 -0.12
CA PHE A 66 8.66 18.48 -1.50
C PHE A 66 8.39 16.98 -1.65
N LEU A 67 7.58 16.60 -2.63
CA LEU A 67 7.53 15.26 -3.18
C LEU A 67 8.28 15.25 -4.50
N SER A 68 9.34 14.45 -4.57
CA SER A 68 10.13 14.23 -5.77
C SER A 68 9.79 12.85 -6.33
N GLU A 69 9.40 12.76 -7.59
CA GLU A 69 8.99 11.52 -8.25
C GLU A 69 9.57 11.47 -9.66
N GLY A 70 10.04 10.30 -10.11
CA GLY A 70 10.54 10.19 -11.47
C GLY A 70 11.15 8.83 -11.80
N TYR A 71 11.88 8.80 -12.91
CA TYR A 71 12.57 7.61 -13.39
C TYR A 71 13.99 7.93 -13.82
N VAL A 72 14.90 6.99 -13.57
CA VAL A 72 16.28 6.99 -14.08
C VAL A 72 16.51 5.72 -14.90
N ALA A 73 17.32 5.79 -15.96
CA ALA A 73 17.70 4.56 -16.66
C ALA A 73 18.65 3.75 -15.77
N ALA A 74 18.46 2.43 -15.69
CA ALA A 74 19.27 1.59 -14.82
C ALA A 74 20.75 1.53 -15.25
N CYS A 75 21.04 1.81 -16.52
CA CYS A 75 22.41 1.91 -17.05
C CYS A 75 23.15 3.18 -16.60
N ASP A 76 22.42 4.25 -16.28
CA ASP A 76 22.99 5.55 -15.89
C ASP A 76 23.39 5.55 -14.41
N LEU A 77 22.79 4.64 -13.62
CA LEU A 77 23.15 4.40 -12.23
C LEU A 77 24.22 3.29 -12.17
N ILE A 78 25.44 3.55 -11.71
CA ILE A 78 26.43 2.45 -11.57
C ILE A 78 25.97 1.48 -10.48
N GLU A 79 25.83 1.96 -9.25
CA GLU A 79 25.26 1.25 -8.09
C GLU A 79 24.43 2.20 -7.22
N SER A 80 24.99 3.38 -6.94
CA SER A 80 24.33 4.47 -6.23
C SER A 80 24.79 5.82 -6.77
N ALA A 81 23.89 6.79 -6.84
CA ALA A 81 24.20 8.15 -7.25
C ALA A 81 23.45 9.21 -6.44
N PRO A 82 24.07 10.38 -6.18
CA PRO A 82 23.45 11.48 -5.49
C PRO A 82 22.60 12.36 -6.41
N PHE A 83 21.55 12.94 -5.84
CA PHE A 83 20.65 13.89 -6.49
C PHE A 83 20.42 15.14 -5.62
N SER A 84 20.19 16.28 -6.26
CA SER A 84 19.89 17.58 -5.64
C SER A 84 18.62 18.19 -6.22
N LEU A 85 18.09 19.22 -5.54
CA LEU A 85 17.01 20.07 -6.02
C LEU A 85 17.57 21.45 -6.39
N GLU A 86 17.27 21.94 -7.58
CA GLU A 86 17.81 23.20 -8.10
C GLU A 86 16.72 24.07 -8.73
N LYS A 87 16.86 25.41 -8.62
CA LYS A 87 16.03 26.34 -9.39
C LYS A 87 16.41 26.19 -10.86
N ILE A 88 15.43 25.88 -11.69
CA ILE A 88 15.62 25.82 -13.14
C ILE A 88 15.02 27.06 -13.82
N PRO A 89 15.52 27.47 -14.99
CA PRO A 89 14.95 28.59 -15.72
C PRO A 89 13.46 28.39 -15.98
N ALA A 90 12.64 29.39 -15.66
CA ALA A 90 11.23 29.38 -16.02
C ALA A 90 11.09 29.46 -17.54
N THR A 91 10.81 28.35 -18.21
CA THR A 91 10.42 28.32 -19.62
C THR A 91 8.92 28.54 -19.75
N MET A 92 8.47 29.19 -20.84
CA MET A 92 7.03 29.28 -21.10
C MET A 92 6.49 27.88 -21.43
N PRO A 93 5.33 27.48 -20.87
CA PRO A 93 4.75 26.17 -21.11
C PRO A 93 4.39 26.02 -22.59
N VAL A 94 4.96 25.01 -23.25
CA VAL A 94 4.40 24.46 -24.49
C VAL A 94 3.68 23.19 -24.09
N ILE A 95 2.40 23.32 -23.72
CA ILE A 95 1.55 22.13 -23.61
C ILE A 95 1.15 21.81 -25.04
N ASP A 96 1.61 20.66 -25.55
CA ASP A 96 1.02 20.12 -26.75
C ASP A 96 -0.45 19.79 -26.44
N PRO A 97 -1.43 20.50 -27.05
CA PRO A 97 -2.85 20.26 -26.79
C PRO A 97 -3.30 18.84 -27.15
N ASN A 98 -2.46 18.05 -27.82
CA ASN A 98 -2.74 16.66 -28.19
C ASN A 98 -2.38 15.62 -27.12
N ILE A 99 -1.74 16.02 -26.00
CA ILE A 99 -1.37 15.07 -24.92
C ILE A 99 -2.61 14.53 -24.22
N ILE A 100 -3.59 15.38 -23.94
CA ILE A 100 -4.83 14.99 -23.26
C ILE A 100 -6.02 15.47 -24.06
N ARG A 101 -6.86 14.52 -24.49
CA ARG A 101 -8.17 14.81 -25.07
C ARG A 101 -9.23 14.24 -24.15
N SER A 102 -10.09 15.10 -23.64
CA SER A 102 -11.24 14.69 -22.85
C SER A 102 -12.51 14.92 -23.64
N ASP A 103 -13.37 13.90 -23.73
CA ASP A 103 -14.75 14.04 -24.18
C ASP A 103 -15.73 13.53 -23.12
N ALA A 104 -17.00 13.33 -23.50
CA ALA A 104 -18.03 12.87 -22.58
C ALA A 104 -17.85 11.42 -22.13
N LYS A 105 -17.17 10.58 -22.93
CA LYS A 105 -17.06 9.13 -22.72
C LYS A 105 -15.69 8.72 -22.20
N THR A 106 -14.62 9.34 -22.68
CA THR A 106 -13.25 8.96 -22.33
C THR A 106 -12.36 10.15 -21.97
N LEU A 107 -11.34 9.84 -21.18
CA LEU A 107 -10.13 10.63 -21.03
C LEU A 107 -9.02 9.93 -21.80
N ASP A 108 -8.59 10.52 -22.91
CA ASP A 108 -7.55 10.00 -23.77
C ASP A 108 -6.21 10.69 -23.47
N ILE A 109 -5.18 9.89 -23.22
CA ILE A 109 -3.81 10.31 -22.93
C ILE A 109 -2.90 9.77 -24.03
N THR A 110 -2.25 10.66 -24.78
CA THR A 110 -1.29 10.32 -25.83
C THR A 110 0.12 10.32 -25.24
N LEU A 111 0.82 9.19 -25.36
CA LEU A 111 2.20 9.01 -24.91
C LEU A 111 3.18 9.54 -25.96
N GLN A 112 4.42 9.84 -25.56
CA GLN A 112 5.48 10.30 -26.46
C GLN A 112 5.85 9.26 -27.54
N SER A 113 5.64 7.98 -27.25
CA SER A 113 5.78 6.87 -28.21
C SER A 113 4.69 6.86 -29.30
N GLY A 114 3.64 7.66 -29.15
CA GLY A 114 2.44 7.65 -30.01
C GLY A 114 1.37 6.64 -29.58
N HIS A 115 1.66 5.79 -28.60
CA HIS A 115 0.67 4.93 -27.96
C HIS A 115 -0.36 5.75 -27.16
N LYS A 116 -1.54 5.16 -26.92
CA LYS A 116 -2.67 5.85 -26.30
C LYS A 116 -3.21 5.08 -25.10
N VAL A 117 -3.48 5.79 -24.01
CA VAL A 117 -4.24 5.30 -22.85
C VAL A 117 -5.60 5.97 -22.83
N SER A 118 -6.68 5.21 -22.96
CA SER A 118 -8.06 5.71 -22.98
C SER A 118 -8.82 5.22 -21.74
N ILE A 119 -9.13 6.11 -20.81
CA ILE A 119 -9.82 5.78 -19.55
C ILE A 119 -11.31 6.11 -19.67
N SER A 120 -12.17 5.20 -19.24
CA SER A 120 -13.63 5.39 -19.23
C SER A 120 -14.08 6.44 -18.22
N ARG A 121 -15.06 7.26 -18.60
CA ARG A 121 -15.74 8.22 -17.71
C ARG A 121 -17.05 7.68 -17.13
N HIS A 122 -17.42 6.44 -17.46
CA HIS A 122 -18.68 5.82 -17.04
C HIS A 122 -18.49 4.49 -16.33
N GLU A 123 -17.36 3.83 -16.56
CA GLU A 123 -17.04 2.53 -15.98
C GLU A 123 -15.83 2.69 -15.05
N LEU A 124 -15.98 2.10 -13.87
CA LEU A 124 -14.96 2.08 -12.82
C LEU A 124 -13.83 1.11 -13.19
N LEU A 125 -12.58 1.55 -13.03
CA LEU A 125 -11.37 0.78 -13.38
C LEU A 125 -11.43 0.19 -14.80
N ALA A 126 -11.94 0.99 -15.75
CA ALA A 126 -12.00 0.61 -17.16
C ALA A 126 -11.11 1.53 -17.99
N PHE A 127 -10.06 0.97 -18.61
CA PHE A 127 -9.19 1.71 -19.52
C PHE A 127 -8.65 0.80 -20.63
N LYS A 128 -8.17 1.42 -21.71
CA LYS A 128 -7.50 0.73 -22.82
C LYS A 128 -6.08 1.26 -22.98
N LEU A 129 -5.12 0.35 -23.10
CA LEU A 129 -3.78 0.64 -23.56
C LEU A 129 -3.67 0.19 -25.02
N ASN A 130 -3.75 1.14 -25.95
CA ASN A 130 -4.02 0.89 -27.36
C ASN A 130 -5.25 -0.03 -27.54
N ASN A 131 -5.01 -1.30 -27.88
CA ASN A 131 -6.02 -2.32 -28.11
C ASN A 131 -6.21 -3.28 -26.93
N THR A 132 -5.38 -3.21 -25.89
CA THR A 132 -5.50 -4.02 -24.67
C THR A 132 -6.53 -3.39 -23.75
N ALA A 133 -7.66 -4.06 -23.51
CA ALA A 133 -8.68 -3.57 -22.58
C ALA A 133 -8.38 -4.07 -21.16
N CYS A 134 -8.41 -3.16 -20.20
CA CYS A 134 -8.25 -3.42 -18.78
C CYS A 134 -9.55 -3.02 -18.06
N THR A 135 -10.18 -3.94 -17.35
CA THR A 135 -11.49 -3.73 -16.70
C THR A 135 -11.52 -4.34 -15.30
N LEU A 136 -12.42 -3.85 -14.45
CA LEU A 136 -12.72 -4.48 -13.17
C LEU A 136 -13.42 -5.83 -13.41
N LEU A 137 -12.92 -6.89 -12.78
CA LEU A 137 -13.59 -8.18 -12.67
C LEU A 137 -14.03 -8.40 -11.23
N VAL A 138 -15.31 -8.72 -11.07
CA VAL A 138 -15.89 -9.18 -9.80
C VAL A 138 -16.35 -10.61 -10.04
N ASN A 139 -15.59 -11.56 -9.52
CA ASN A 139 -15.95 -12.97 -9.55
C ASN A 139 -16.46 -13.33 -8.16
N ASN A 140 -17.79 -13.38 -8.02
CA ASN A 140 -18.47 -13.70 -6.77
C ASN A 140 -19.82 -14.39 -7.09
N ASP A 141 -20.35 -15.20 -6.19
CA ASP A 141 -21.59 -15.94 -6.42
C ASP A 141 -22.82 -15.02 -6.54
N SER A 142 -22.76 -13.84 -5.92
CA SER A 142 -23.81 -12.82 -6.01
C SER A 142 -23.67 -11.96 -7.26
N GLU A 143 -24.80 -11.57 -7.87
CA GLU A 143 -24.80 -10.54 -8.91
C GLU A 143 -24.11 -9.27 -8.38
N ALA A 144 -23.11 -8.79 -9.12
CA ALA A 144 -22.34 -7.61 -8.78
C ALA A 144 -22.62 -6.49 -9.78
N ILE A 145 -22.95 -5.31 -9.26
CA ILE A 145 -23.13 -4.10 -10.07
C ILE A 145 -22.14 -3.06 -9.58
N SER A 146 -21.20 -2.68 -10.44
CA SER A 146 -20.24 -1.62 -10.17
C SER A 146 -20.71 -0.27 -10.69
N THR A 147 -20.58 0.78 -9.89
CA THR A 147 -20.85 2.17 -10.29
C THR A 147 -19.58 3.01 -10.21
N LEU A 148 -19.45 3.97 -11.12
CA LEU A 148 -18.48 5.05 -11.02
C LEU A 148 -19.21 6.29 -10.48
N ASP A 149 -18.82 6.75 -9.30
CA ASP A 149 -19.49 7.85 -8.62
C ASP A 149 -18.81 9.19 -8.93
N SER A 150 -17.47 9.19 -9.01
CA SER A 150 -16.71 10.38 -9.40
C SER A 150 -15.37 10.03 -10.05
N MET A 151 -14.89 10.95 -10.89
CA MET A 151 -13.59 10.86 -11.55
C MET A 151 -12.98 12.26 -11.68
N HIS A 152 -11.70 12.40 -11.36
CA HIS A 152 -10.92 13.61 -11.64
C HIS A 152 -9.52 13.26 -12.11
N TYR A 153 -8.84 14.21 -12.77
CA TYR A 153 -7.46 14.02 -13.21
C TYR A 153 -6.63 15.28 -12.99
N SER A 154 -5.33 15.09 -12.83
CA SER A 154 -4.32 16.13 -12.72
C SER A 154 -3.13 15.82 -13.62
N ILE A 155 -2.37 16.85 -13.97
CA ILE A 155 -1.17 16.72 -14.80
C ILE A 155 0.02 17.05 -13.91
N LYS A 156 0.88 16.06 -13.66
CA LYS A 156 2.16 16.25 -12.97
C LYS A 156 3.18 16.83 -13.93
N ARG A 157 3.95 17.82 -13.49
CA ARG A 157 4.83 18.61 -14.35
C ARG A 157 6.26 18.64 -13.82
N HIS A 158 7.20 18.59 -14.75
CA HIS A 158 8.58 18.99 -14.54
C HIS A 158 8.72 20.47 -14.95
N ALA A 159 8.80 21.38 -13.99
CA ALA A 159 8.59 22.82 -14.20
C ALA A 159 7.30 23.12 -15.01
N VAL A 160 7.40 23.16 -16.33
CA VAL A 160 6.30 23.45 -17.25
C VAL A 160 5.96 22.33 -18.23
N THR A 161 6.77 21.27 -18.28
CA THR A 161 6.57 20.13 -19.19
C THR A 161 5.76 19.04 -18.47
N PRO A 162 4.62 18.58 -19.03
CA PRO A 162 3.91 17.41 -18.52
C PRO A 162 4.80 16.18 -18.50
N HIS A 163 4.86 15.50 -17.35
CA HIS A 163 5.61 14.24 -17.18
C HIS A 163 4.69 13.04 -16.96
N ALA A 164 3.60 13.24 -16.21
CA ALA A 164 2.61 12.20 -15.97
C ALA A 164 1.19 12.77 -15.85
N VAL A 165 0.18 11.92 -16.06
CA VAL A 165 -1.22 12.22 -15.81
C VAL A 165 -1.71 11.31 -14.70
N SER A 166 -2.21 11.90 -13.61
CA SER A 166 -2.81 11.13 -12.51
C SER A 166 -4.32 11.22 -12.60
N VAL A 167 -4.99 10.08 -12.47
CA VAL A 167 -6.44 9.96 -12.60
C VAL A 167 -6.96 9.24 -11.37
N TYR A 168 -7.89 9.86 -10.67
CA TYR A 168 -8.58 9.29 -9.53
C TYR A 168 -10.02 8.94 -9.91
N GLN A 169 -10.47 7.76 -9.49
CA GLN A 169 -11.84 7.30 -9.57
C GLN A 169 -12.31 6.84 -8.19
N GLN A 170 -13.57 7.11 -7.88
CA GLN A 170 -14.26 6.54 -6.73
C GLN A 170 -15.58 5.95 -7.18
N GLY A 171 -15.88 4.76 -6.70
CA GLY A 171 -17.09 4.04 -7.04
C GLY A 171 -17.49 3.02 -5.98
N SER A 172 -18.48 2.21 -6.32
CA SER A 172 -19.01 1.19 -5.43
C SER A 172 -19.37 -0.09 -6.17
N ILE A 173 -19.43 -1.21 -5.44
CA ILE A 173 -19.88 -2.52 -5.94
C ILE A 173 -20.95 -3.03 -4.98
N GLN A 174 -22.14 -3.31 -5.51
CA GLN A 174 -23.21 -3.95 -4.74
C GLN A 174 -22.96 -5.46 -4.68
N LEU A 175 -22.87 -6.03 -3.46
CA LEU A 175 -22.60 -7.45 -3.21
C LEU A 175 -23.48 -7.94 -2.06
N GLY A 176 -24.40 -8.87 -2.33
CA GLY A 176 -25.22 -9.49 -1.28
C GLY A 176 -26.07 -8.51 -0.45
N GLY A 177 -26.44 -7.36 -1.01
CA GLY A 177 -27.17 -6.29 -0.30
C GLY A 177 -26.29 -5.31 0.49
N LEU A 178 -24.97 -5.53 0.50
CA LEU A 178 -23.99 -4.62 1.05
C LEU A 178 -23.26 -3.86 -0.07
N VAL A 179 -22.62 -2.76 0.32
CA VAL A 179 -21.86 -1.91 -0.59
C VAL A 179 -20.37 -2.02 -0.26
N LEU A 180 -19.58 -2.50 -1.22
CA LEU A 180 -18.12 -2.37 -1.18
C LEU A 180 -17.74 -1.05 -1.86
N GLN A 181 -16.98 -0.19 -1.19
CA GLN A 181 -16.42 1.01 -1.81
C GLN A 181 -15.09 0.70 -2.44
N ILE A 182 -14.77 1.38 -3.54
CA ILE A 182 -13.48 1.25 -4.20
C ILE A 182 -12.97 2.60 -4.69
N ARG A 183 -11.69 2.86 -4.39
CA ARG A 183 -10.93 4.01 -4.87
C ARG A 183 -9.82 3.51 -5.78
N VAL A 184 -9.61 4.20 -6.88
CA VAL A 184 -8.61 3.84 -7.89
C VAL A 184 -7.80 5.08 -8.25
N GLU A 185 -6.48 4.97 -8.17
CA GLU A 185 -5.55 5.96 -8.69
C GLU A 185 -4.72 5.33 -9.81
N LEU A 186 -4.73 5.96 -10.99
CA LEU A 186 -3.88 5.62 -12.13
C LEU A 186 -2.89 6.75 -12.35
N SER A 187 -1.58 6.47 -12.31
CA SER A 187 -0.55 7.41 -12.74
C SER A 187 0.07 6.94 -14.05
N VAL A 188 -0.13 7.70 -15.13
CA VAL A 188 0.34 7.40 -16.47
C VAL A 188 1.55 8.27 -16.80
N ASN A 189 2.74 7.67 -16.87
CA ASN A 189 3.95 8.35 -17.31
C ASN A 189 3.93 8.58 -18.83
N LEU A 190 4.11 9.83 -19.25
CA LEU A 190 3.95 10.22 -20.66
C LEU A 190 5.12 9.77 -21.55
N ARG A 191 6.29 9.53 -20.98
CA ARG A 191 7.52 9.18 -21.73
C ARG A 191 7.68 7.67 -21.90
N LEU A 192 7.63 6.95 -20.79
CA LEU A 192 7.87 5.50 -20.69
C LEU A 192 6.58 4.67 -20.86
N GLY A 193 5.41 5.30 -20.79
CA GLY A 193 4.15 4.57 -20.80
C GLY A 193 4.00 3.61 -19.62
N ASP A 194 4.63 3.93 -18.48
CA ASP A 194 4.40 3.26 -17.20
C ASP A 194 3.03 3.69 -16.65
N ILE A 195 2.20 2.72 -16.26
CA ILE A 195 0.91 2.92 -15.63
C ILE A 195 0.96 2.29 -14.27
N GLN A 196 0.94 3.11 -13.22
CA GLN A 196 0.84 2.66 -11.84
C GLN A 196 -0.61 2.71 -11.41
N LEU A 197 -1.17 1.55 -11.08
CA LEU A 197 -2.52 1.37 -10.57
C LEU A 197 -2.45 1.13 -9.07
N THR A 198 -3.14 1.97 -8.30
CA THR A 198 -3.43 1.73 -6.88
C THR A 198 -4.93 1.56 -6.72
N ALA A 199 -5.38 0.45 -6.14
CA ALA A 199 -6.78 0.18 -5.86
C ALA A 199 -6.99 -0.08 -4.36
N THR A 200 -7.91 0.64 -3.73
CA THR A 200 -8.28 0.48 -2.32
C THR A 200 -9.73 0.04 -2.22
N LEU A 201 -9.96 -1.14 -1.66
CA LEU A 201 -11.29 -1.71 -1.42
C LEU A 201 -11.66 -1.51 0.05
N ILE A 202 -12.85 -1.00 0.34
CA ILE A 202 -13.26 -0.59 1.67
C ILE A 202 -14.62 -1.22 1.97
N ASN A 203 -14.76 -1.89 3.12
CA ASN A 203 -16.07 -2.22 3.68
C ASN A 203 -16.50 -1.04 4.58
N PRO A 204 -17.38 -0.14 4.12
CA PRO A 204 -17.74 1.05 4.88
C PRO A 204 -18.78 0.77 5.98
N GLN A 205 -19.30 -0.47 6.08
CA GLN A 205 -20.36 -0.81 7.02
C GLN A 205 -19.89 -0.66 8.47
N ARG A 206 -20.83 -0.65 9.42
CA ARG A 206 -20.49 -0.72 10.85
C ARG A 206 -20.50 -2.18 11.32
N ALA A 207 -19.66 -2.54 12.27
CA ALA A 207 -19.72 -3.84 12.93
C ALA A 207 -20.85 -3.90 13.98
N GLU A 208 -21.31 -5.11 14.26
CA GLU A 208 -22.18 -5.46 15.38
C GLU A 208 -21.34 -5.93 16.58
N HIS A 209 -20.69 -4.99 17.25
CA HIS A 209 -19.76 -5.26 18.36
C HIS A 209 -20.45 -5.33 19.73
N ALA A 210 -21.35 -6.30 19.91
CA ALA A 210 -21.97 -6.52 21.22
C ALA A 210 -20.90 -6.72 22.31
N ASN A 211 -21.05 -6.02 23.44
CA ASN A 211 -20.07 -5.99 24.54
C ASN A 211 -18.68 -5.48 24.14
N GLY A 212 -18.50 -4.83 22.99
CA GLY A 212 -17.19 -4.36 22.52
C GLY A 212 -16.28 -5.49 22.02
N GLN A 213 -16.86 -6.55 21.45
CA GLN A 213 -16.15 -7.69 20.87
C GLN A 213 -16.27 -7.64 19.34
N TRP A 214 -15.17 -7.88 18.63
CA TRP A 214 -15.03 -7.56 17.21
C TRP A 214 -14.57 -8.77 16.39
N ASP A 215 -15.19 -9.91 16.65
CA ASP A 215 -14.85 -11.16 15.99
C ASP A 215 -15.22 -11.16 14.49
N LEU A 216 -14.43 -11.90 13.70
CA LEU A 216 -14.80 -12.37 12.37
C LEU A 216 -16.17 -13.07 12.38
N GLY A 217 -16.83 -13.08 11.22
CA GLY A 217 -18.19 -13.54 11.04
C GLY A 217 -19.25 -12.48 11.37
N ASP A 218 -18.92 -11.20 11.28
CA ASP A 218 -19.87 -10.10 11.48
C ASP A 218 -20.97 -10.14 10.40
N PRO A 219 -22.25 -9.86 10.74
CA PRO A 219 -23.34 -9.84 9.76
C PRO A 219 -23.15 -8.82 8.62
N ASN A 220 -22.36 -7.79 8.83
CA ASN A 220 -22.03 -6.76 7.84
C ASN A 220 -20.67 -6.99 7.17
N SER A 221 -20.03 -8.14 7.38
CA SER A 221 -18.83 -8.56 6.64
C SER A 221 -19.14 -8.78 5.16
N ILE A 222 -18.22 -8.36 4.29
CA ILE A 222 -18.31 -8.59 2.85
C ILE A 222 -17.44 -9.80 2.49
N TYR A 223 -18.06 -10.81 1.90
CA TYR A 223 -17.40 -12.05 1.50
C TYR A 223 -17.04 -12.01 0.01
N LEU A 224 -15.74 -12.11 -0.27
CA LEU A 224 -15.16 -11.94 -1.60
C LEU A 224 -14.48 -13.22 -2.07
N GLN A 225 -14.94 -13.78 -3.18
CA GLN A 225 -14.19 -14.83 -3.87
C GLN A 225 -12.97 -14.23 -4.59
N GLU A 226 -13.20 -13.29 -5.52
CA GLU A 226 -12.11 -12.55 -6.20
C GLU A 226 -12.60 -11.21 -6.76
N ILE A 227 -11.86 -10.14 -6.45
CA ILE A 227 -11.87 -8.88 -7.20
C ILE A 227 -10.54 -8.80 -7.94
N ALA A 228 -10.56 -8.56 -9.25
CA ALA A 228 -9.37 -8.63 -10.10
C ALA A 228 -9.33 -7.51 -11.15
N LEU A 229 -8.12 -7.21 -11.64
CA LEU A 229 -7.92 -6.51 -12.90
C LEU A 229 -7.98 -7.54 -14.03
N ARG A 230 -8.96 -7.40 -14.91
CA ARG A 230 -9.11 -8.21 -16.11
C ARG A 230 -8.46 -7.51 -17.30
N ILE A 231 -7.67 -8.25 -18.04
CA ILE A 231 -6.94 -7.80 -19.23
C ILE A 231 -7.39 -8.68 -20.40
N ASP A 232 -8.12 -8.10 -21.35
CA ASP A 232 -8.60 -8.81 -22.54
C ASP A 232 -7.65 -8.53 -23.71
N GLN A 233 -6.99 -9.58 -24.21
CA GLN A 233 -6.18 -9.49 -25.42
C GLN A 233 -5.85 -10.84 -26.05
N ALA A 234 -5.86 -10.87 -27.39
CA ALA A 234 -5.13 -11.89 -28.15
C ALA A 234 -3.63 -11.55 -28.15
N ALA A 235 -2.90 -12.03 -27.13
CA ALA A 235 -1.44 -11.89 -27.10
C ALA A 235 -0.81 -12.83 -28.15
N SER A 236 0.23 -12.36 -28.84
CA SER A 236 1.03 -13.23 -29.74
C SER A 236 1.99 -14.12 -28.95
N SER A 237 2.41 -13.65 -27.77
CA SER A 237 3.05 -14.49 -26.75
C SER A 237 2.82 -13.93 -25.36
N LEU A 238 2.85 -14.83 -24.37
CA LEU A 238 2.72 -14.56 -22.96
C LEU A 238 3.82 -15.32 -22.22
N SER A 239 4.66 -14.60 -21.47
CA SER A 239 5.65 -15.23 -20.61
C SER A 239 5.47 -14.84 -19.15
N LEU A 240 5.72 -15.79 -18.27
CA LEU A 240 5.61 -15.66 -16.82
C LEU A 240 6.94 -16.07 -16.20
N SER A 241 7.50 -15.26 -15.32
CA SER A 241 8.64 -15.69 -14.49
C SER A 241 8.22 -15.82 -13.04
N ALA A 242 8.31 -17.03 -12.50
CA ALA A 242 8.18 -17.33 -11.08
C ALA A 242 9.59 -17.61 -10.51
N ASN A 243 10.16 -16.61 -9.82
CA ASN A 243 11.43 -16.62 -9.07
C ASN A 243 12.76 -16.95 -9.79
N ARG A 244 12.81 -17.74 -10.87
CA ARG A 244 14.10 -18.05 -11.55
C ARG A 244 14.02 -18.18 -13.07
N ASP A 245 13.07 -18.95 -13.59
CA ASP A 245 12.99 -19.23 -15.03
C ASP A 245 11.80 -18.51 -15.68
N VAL A 246 12.03 -17.98 -16.88
CA VAL A 246 10.96 -17.44 -17.73
C VAL A 246 10.29 -18.61 -18.42
N MET A 247 9.01 -18.84 -18.12
CA MET A 247 8.17 -19.83 -18.77
C MET A 247 7.38 -19.17 -19.89
N ASP A 248 7.46 -19.73 -21.10
CA ASP A 248 6.54 -19.40 -22.18
C ASP A 248 5.21 -20.12 -21.92
N VAL A 249 4.15 -19.34 -21.70
CA VAL A 249 2.81 -19.87 -21.41
C VAL A 249 1.82 -19.59 -22.55
N SER A 250 2.32 -19.11 -23.70
CA SER A 250 1.51 -18.80 -24.89
C SER A 250 0.74 -20.01 -25.44
N GLY A 251 1.23 -21.23 -25.17
CA GLY A 251 0.60 -22.48 -25.59
C GLY A 251 -0.52 -22.97 -24.69
N PHE A 252 -0.77 -22.31 -23.55
CA PHE A 252 -1.80 -22.71 -22.59
C PHE A 252 -2.99 -21.75 -22.69
N PRO A 253 -4.15 -22.19 -23.22
CA PRO A 253 -5.35 -21.36 -23.25
C PRO A 253 -5.85 -21.06 -21.83
N ASP A 254 -5.65 -22.01 -20.91
CA ASP A 254 -6.00 -21.88 -19.51
C ASP A 254 -4.79 -22.19 -18.62
N PHE A 255 -4.45 -21.25 -17.74
CA PHE A 255 -3.49 -21.47 -16.66
C PHE A 255 -3.87 -20.71 -15.40
N HIS A 256 -3.32 -21.14 -14.28
CA HIS A 256 -3.56 -20.54 -12.98
C HIS A 256 -2.27 -20.60 -12.13
N LEU A 257 -1.72 -19.43 -11.82
CA LEU A 257 -0.70 -19.24 -10.80
C LEU A 257 -1.37 -18.78 -9.52
N HIS A 258 -1.16 -19.49 -8.42
CA HIS A 258 -1.80 -19.21 -7.14
C HIS A 258 -0.81 -19.33 -5.99
N GLN A 259 -0.58 -18.21 -5.29
CA GLN A 259 0.04 -18.20 -3.97
C GLN A 259 -1.07 -18.37 -2.92
N ALA A 260 -1.09 -19.51 -2.24
CA ALA A 260 -2.13 -19.86 -1.28
C ALA A 260 -1.79 -19.49 0.17
N SER A 261 -0.50 -19.41 0.51
CA SER A 261 -0.01 -19.09 1.86
C SER A 261 1.37 -18.43 1.79
N SER A 262 1.97 -18.05 2.92
CA SER A 262 3.29 -17.42 2.95
C SER A 262 4.42 -18.30 2.39
N GLY A 263 4.21 -19.62 2.37
CA GLY A 263 5.24 -20.61 2.07
C GLY A 263 6.31 -20.75 3.16
N LYS A 264 6.19 -20.07 4.30
CA LYS A 264 7.15 -20.15 5.41
C LYS A 264 6.86 -21.37 6.29
N ALA A 265 7.72 -21.59 7.29
CA ALA A 265 7.60 -22.73 8.20
C ALA A 265 6.26 -22.75 8.93
N ASN A 266 5.78 -21.58 9.35
CA ASN A 266 4.59 -21.38 10.17
C ASN A 266 3.36 -20.97 9.36
N TRP A 267 3.28 -21.35 8.07
CA TRP A 267 2.15 -21.01 7.19
C TRP A 267 0.77 -21.48 7.69
N GLN A 268 0.70 -22.38 8.68
CA GLN A 268 -0.55 -22.81 9.35
C GLN A 268 -0.76 -22.14 10.72
N SER A 269 -0.06 -21.05 10.99
CA SER A 269 -0.22 -20.26 12.21
C SER A 269 -1.68 -19.85 12.41
N ARG A 270 -2.10 -19.79 13.68
CA ARG A 270 -3.46 -19.39 14.07
C ARG A 270 -3.78 -17.94 13.74
N VAL A 271 -2.79 -17.14 13.38
CA VAL A 271 -3.02 -15.78 12.87
C VAL A 271 -3.96 -15.79 11.66
N HIS A 272 -3.94 -16.87 10.86
CA HIS A 272 -4.79 -17.07 9.68
C HIS A 272 -6.16 -17.70 9.97
N ALA A 273 -6.57 -17.78 11.24
CA ALA A 273 -7.85 -18.36 11.61
C ALA A 273 -9.03 -17.55 11.03
N ASP A 274 -10.03 -18.26 10.50
CA ASP A 274 -11.28 -17.68 10.03
C ASP A 274 -12.29 -17.46 11.17
N ALA A 275 -13.51 -17.01 10.83
CA ALA A 275 -14.61 -16.82 11.78
C ALA A 275 -14.98 -18.08 12.60
N SER A 276 -14.62 -19.27 12.13
CA SER A 276 -14.83 -20.54 12.85
C SER A 276 -13.65 -20.91 13.76
N GLY A 277 -12.60 -20.10 13.78
CA GLY A 277 -11.35 -20.34 14.50
C GLY A 277 -10.47 -21.40 13.83
N GLN A 278 -10.67 -21.68 12.53
CA GLN A 278 -9.90 -22.68 11.78
C GLN A 278 -8.99 -22.02 10.74
N VAL A 279 -7.82 -22.60 10.50
CA VAL A 279 -6.91 -22.16 9.44
C VAL A 279 -7.23 -22.92 8.16
N ALA A 280 -7.84 -22.24 7.19
CA ALA A 280 -8.37 -22.85 5.96
C ALA A 280 -7.44 -22.75 4.73
N LEU A 281 -6.17 -22.35 4.91
CA LEU A 281 -5.23 -22.18 3.80
C LEU A 281 -5.01 -23.51 3.05
N PRO A 282 -5.16 -23.55 1.71
CA PRO A 282 -5.33 -24.81 0.99
C PRO A 282 -4.02 -25.60 0.80
N PHE A 283 -2.86 -24.94 0.75
CA PHE A 283 -1.54 -25.57 0.68
C PHE A 283 -0.40 -24.59 1.03
N LYS A 284 0.77 -25.15 1.36
CA LYS A 284 2.01 -24.38 1.56
C LYS A 284 2.51 -23.80 0.24
N GLY A 285 2.66 -22.48 0.19
CA GLY A 285 3.32 -21.74 -0.88
C GLY A 285 2.49 -21.52 -2.14
N TYR A 286 3.10 -21.67 -3.31
CA TYR A 286 2.46 -21.45 -4.62
C TYR A 286 2.38 -22.70 -5.48
N ARG A 287 1.41 -22.71 -6.39
CA ARG A 287 1.28 -23.67 -7.50
C ARG A 287 1.02 -22.94 -8.81
N PHE A 288 1.70 -23.37 -9.87
CA PHE A 288 1.39 -23.01 -11.23
C PHE A 288 0.81 -24.23 -11.94
N SER A 289 -0.39 -24.07 -12.49
CA SER A 289 -1.12 -25.13 -13.17
C SER A 289 -1.57 -24.69 -14.56
N ALA A 290 -1.55 -25.61 -15.51
CA ALA A 290 -2.10 -25.41 -16.85
C ALA A 290 -2.69 -26.72 -17.35
N ASN A 291 -3.81 -26.65 -18.10
CA ASN A 291 -4.56 -27.84 -18.55
C ASN A 291 -4.87 -28.85 -17.41
N GLN A 292 -5.14 -28.36 -16.20
CA GLN A 292 -5.40 -29.14 -14.98
C GLN A 292 -4.16 -29.82 -14.34
N ASP A 293 -2.99 -29.79 -14.97
CA ASP A 293 -1.76 -30.32 -14.41
C ASP A 293 -0.98 -29.24 -13.66
N ILE A 294 -0.36 -29.60 -12.53
CA ILE A 294 0.57 -28.72 -11.82
C ILE A 294 1.92 -28.82 -12.54
N LEU A 295 2.35 -27.72 -13.15
CA LEU A 295 3.61 -27.64 -13.89
C LEU A 295 4.77 -27.16 -13.03
N ASP A 296 4.49 -26.34 -12.00
CA ASP A 296 5.48 -25.87 -11.04
C ASP A 296 4.86 -25.59 -9.66
N SER A 297 5.67 -25.63 -8.61
CA SER A 297 5.27 -25.29 -7.25
C SER A 297 6.48 -24.94 -6.38
N GLY A 298 6.29 -24.07 -5.41
CA GLY A 298 7.37 -23.66 -4.50
C GLY A 298 6.84 -22.90 -3.29
N GLU A 299 7.75 -22.29 -2.52
CA GLU A 299 7.37 -21.59 -1.28
C GLU A 299 6.75 -20.22 -1.57
N GLN A 300 7.40 -19.38 -2.36
CA GLN A 300 6.97 -17.99 -2.58
C GLN A 300 7.12 -17.66 -4.04
N THR A 301 6.26 -16.81 -4.61
CA THR A 301 6.44 -16.29 -5.98
C THR A 301 6.18 -14.80 -6.08
N GLN A 302 7.08 -14.10 -6.77
CA GLN A 302 6.90 -12.71 -7.20
C GLN A 302 6.83 -12.70 -8.74
N PRO A 303 5.63 -12.88 -9.32
CA PRO A 303 5.49 -13.08 -10.76
C PRO A 303 5.72 -11.79 -11.53
N HIS A 304 6.38 -11.93 -12.67
CA HIS A 304 6.45 -10.90 -13.70
C HIS A 304 5.86 -11.47 -14.98
N ILE A 305 4.90 -10.75 -15.56
CA ILE A 305 4.19 -11.18 -16.76
C ILE A 305 4.60 -10.27 -17.91
N THR A 306 4.91 -10.86 -19.06
CA THR A 306 5.13 -10.11 -20.30
C THR A 306 4.10 -10.54 -21.33
N LEU A 307 3.23 -9.60 -21.71
CA LEU A 307 2.28 -9.72 -22.81
C LEU A 307 2.91 -9.10 -24.05
N LYS A 308 3.13 -9.88 -25.11
CA LYS A 308 3.56 -9.35 -26.41
C LYS A 308 2.41 -9.39 -27.39
N THR A 309 2.31 -8.33 -28.16
CA THR A 309 1.37 -8.17 -29.27
C THR A 309 2.19 -7.95 -30.54
N PRO A 310 1.59 -8.00 -31.73
CA PRO A 310 2.30 -7.64 -32.96
C PRO A 310 2.85 -6.19 -32.97
N GLU A 311 2.27 -5.29 -32.18
CA GLU A 311 2.55 -3.85 -32.22
C GLU A 311 3.37 -3.34 -31.03
N TYR A 312 3.22 -3.96 -29.86
CA TYR A 312 3.86 -3.53 -28.61
C TYR A 312 3.96 -4.66 -27.56
N GLN A 313 4.75 -4.42 -26.52
CA GLN A 313 4.90 -5.30 -25.35
C GLN A 313 4.41 -4.57 -24.09
N VAL A 314 3.73 -5.29 -23.20
CA VAL A 314 3.32 -4.82 -21.87
C VAL A 314 3.95 -5.73 -20.81
N ASN A 315 4.64 -5.14 -19.85
CA ASN A 315 5.16 -5.83 -18.67
C ASN A 315 4.26 -5.53 -17.47
N LEU A 316 3.90 -6.56 -16.71
CA LEU A 316 3.01 -6.46 -15.57
C LEU A 316 3.73 -6.94 -14.32
N GLU A 317 3.55 -6.17 -13.25
CA GLU A 317 4.05 -6.49 -11.92
C GLU A 317 2.96 -6.19 -10.89
N VAL A 318 2.85 -7.07 -9.90
CA VAL A 318 1.95 -6.91 -8.75
C VAL A 318 2.81 -6.74 -7.52
N GLU A 319 2.69 -5.61 -6.83
CA GLU A 319 3.51 -5.34 -5.65
C GLU A 319 3.23 -6.38 -4.55
N GLN A 320 4.31 -6.92 -3.98
CA GLN A 320 4.26 -7.82 -2.82
C GLN A 320 3.28 -9.00 -3.03
N PHE A 321 3.40 -9.70 -4.16
CA PHE A 321 2.41 -10.69 -4.57
C PHE A 321 2.24 -11.81 -3.54
N TRP A 322 3.34 -12.44 -3.11
CA TRP A 322 3.25 -13.54 -2.17
C TRP A 322 2.94 -13.09 -0.75
N GLN A 323 3.39 -11.89 -0.36
CA GLN A 323 3.19 -11.37 0.99
C GLN A 323 1.73 -11.09 1.29
N HIS A 324 0.90 -10.76 0.29
CA HIS A 324 -0.54 -10.48 0.46
C HIS A 324 -1.41 -11.65 -0.01
N PHE A 325 -0.97 -12.90 0.17
CA PHE A 325 -1.79 -14.06 -0.17
C PHE A 325 -3.18 -14.01 0.53
N PRO A 326 -4.21 -14.68 -0.02
CA PRO A 326 -4.18 -15.43 -1.28
C PRO A 326 -4.08 -14.49 -2.49
N ALA A 327 -3.24 -14.85 -3.45
CA ALA A 327 -3.02 -14.05 -4.65
C ALA A 327 -2.92 -14.96 -5.88
N ALA A 328 -3.53 -14.55 -7.00
CA ALA A 328 -3.58 -15.33 -8.22
C ALA A 328 -3.44 -14.51 -9.51
N ILE A 329 -2.90 -15.17 -10.52
CA ILE A 329 -2.95 -14.77 -11.91
C ILE A 329 -3.58 -15.92 -12.68
N THR A 330 -4.68 -15.66 -13.36
CA THR A 330 -5.45 -16.70 -14.06
C THR A 330 -5.69 -16.28 -15.50
N GLN A 331 -5.30 -17.13 -16.42
CA GLN A 331 -5.68 -17.03 -17.83
C GLN A 331 -6.84 -17.99 -18.08
N GLN A 332 -7.87 -17.47 -18.73
CA GLN A 332 -8.93 -18.27 -19.34
C GLN A 332 -9.18 -17.77 -20.75
N ASP A 333 -9.08 -18.66 -21.74
CA ASP A 333 -9.10 -18.33 -23.17
C ASP A 333 -8.10 -17.20 -23.52
N ASN A 334 -8.57 -15.97 -23.76
CA ASN A 334 -7.79 -14.78 -24.10
C ASN A 334 -7.92 -13.67 -23.05
N THR A 335 -8.33 -14.03 -21.84
CA THR A 335 -8.56 -13.11 -20.75
C THR A 335 -7.65 -13.46 -19.58
N LEU A 336 -6.77 -12.53 -19.25
CA LEU A 336 -5.91 -12.61 -18.07
C LEU A 336 -6.57 -11.86 -16.91
N ALA A 337 -6.64 -12.47 -15.74
CA ALA A 337 -7.13 -11.85 -14.52
C ALA A 337 -6.04 -11.85 -13.46
N ILE A 338 -5.84 -10.71 -12.81
CA ILE A 338 -4.85 -10.51 -11.74
C ILE A 338 -5.61 -10.11 -10.48
N SER A 339 -5.51 -10.92 -9.43
CA SER A 339 -6.24 -10.69 -8.18
C SER A 339 -5.81 -9.39 -7.49
N LEU A 340 -6.78 -8.56 -7.14
CA LEU A 340 -6.65 -7.44 -6.22
C LEU A 340 -7.00 -7.91 -4.80
N MET A 341 -8.13 -8.58 -4.61
CA MET A 341 -8.58 -9.06 -3.30
C MET A 341 -9.24 -10.43 -3.42
N GLY A 342 -8.90 -11.35 -2.53
CA GLY A 342 -9.25 -12.76 -2.69
C GLY A 342 -8.54 -13.40 -3.89
N ALA A 343 -8.74 -14.70 -4.09
CA ALA A 343 -8.19 -15.41 -5.24
C ALA A 343 -9.03 -16.64 -5.56
N ARG A 344 -9.19 -16.93 -6.85
CA ARG A 344 -9.78 -18.20 -7.29
C ARG A 344 -8.99 -19.40 -6.72
N GLY A 345 -9.71 -20.41 -6.25
CA GLY A 345 -9.11 -21.60 -5.66
C GLY A 345 -8.67 -21.44 -4.19
N SER A 346 -8.92 -20.29 -3.57
CA SER A 346 -8.78 -20.07 -2.13
C SER A 346 -10.14 -20.02 -1.43
N PRO A 347 -10.18 -20.21 -0.09
CA PRO A 347 -11.35 -19.87 0.71
C PRO A 347 -11.83 -18.45 0.45
N VAL A 348 -13.12 -18.23 0.66
CA VAL A 348 -13.72 -16.90 0.51
C VAL A 348 -13.07 -15.94 1.51
N THR A 349 -12.69 -14.76 1.02
CA THR A 349 -12.06 -13.73 1.83
C THR A 349 -13.12 -12.90 2.55
N GLU A 350 -13.07 -12.88 3.87
CA GLU A 350 -13.93 -12.03 4.69
C GLU A 350 -13.28 -10.66 4.92
N LEU A 351 -13.91 -9.60 4.40
CA LEU A 351 -13.57 -8.21 4.72
C LEU A 351 -14.54 -7.70 5.80
N GLN A 352 -14.07 -7.59 7.03
CA GLN A 352 -14.88 -7.13 8.16
C GLN A 352 -15.32 -5.67 7.98
N PRO A 353 -16.40 -5.23 8.65
CA PRO A 353 -16.79 -3.83 8.67
C PRO A 353 -15.65 -2.90 9.07
N GLY A 354 -15.49 -1.81 8.34
CA GLY A 354 -14.43 -0.83 8.54
C GLY A 354 -13.02 -1.28 8.19
N GLU A 355 -12.80 -2.52 7.70
CA GLU A 355 -11.53 -2.88 7.06
C GLU A 355 -11.46 -2.27 5.65
N GLN A 356 -10.26 -1.92 5.24
CA GLN A 356 -9.95 -1.69 3.84
C GLN A 356 -8.66 -2.42 3.44
N LYS A 357 -8.41 -2.52 2.14
CA LYS A 357 -7.13 -3.00 1.64
C LYS A 357 -6.71 -2.29 0.37
N THR A 358 -5.46 -1.83 0.34
CA THR A 358 -4.83 -1.19 -0.80
C THR A 358 -3.89 -2.15 -1.52
N ARG A 359 -3.98 -2.21 -2.85
CA ARG A 359 -3.11 -3.04 -3.73
C ARG A 359 -2.57 -2.22 -4.88
N LYS A 360 -1.33 -2.53 -5.29
CA LYS A 360 -0.60 -1.80 -6.32
C LYS A 360 -0.14 -2.73 -7.43
N LEU A 361 -0.35 -2.28 -8.66
CA LEU A 361 0.03 -2.98 -9.88
C LEU A 361 0.69 -1.99 -10.83
N ARG A 362 1.62 -2.49 -11.64
CA ARG A 362 2.31 -1.71 -12.66
C ARG A 362 2.12 -2.36 -14.03
N LEU A 363 1.80 -1.54 -15.04
CA LEU A 363 1.79 -1.93 -16.45
C LEU A 363 2.77 -1.03 -17.21
N SER A 364 3.80 -1.60 -17.83
CA SER A 364 4.86 -0.82 -18.49
C SER A 364 5.08 -1.21 -19.95
N LEU A 365 5.14 -0.20 -20.82
CA LEU A 365 5.49 -0.35 -22.24
C LEU A 365 7.00 -0.32 -22.51
N SER A 366 7.79 0.36 -21.66
CA SER A 366 9.22 0.62 -21.90
C SER A 366 10.17 -0.43 -21.32
N GLY A 367 9.65 -1.57 -20.86
CA GLY A 367 10.47 -2.65 -20.32
C GLY A 367 10.19 -2.91 -18.84
N LYS A 368 11.19 -3.46 -18.15
CA LYS A 368 11.11 -3.75 -16.71
C LYS A 368 11.42 -2.50 -15.90
N ILE A 369 10.56 -2.20 -14.93
CA ILE A 369 10.72 -1.04 -14.04
C ILE A 369 10.71 -1.52 -12.60
N GLN A 370 11.82 -1.35 -11.89
CA GLN A 370 11.90 -1.61 -10.46
C GLN A 370 11.89 -0.30 -9.67
N THR A 371 11.57 -0.35 -8.38
CA THR A 371 11.68 0.81 -7.50
C THR A 371 13.14 0.93 -7.01
N ALA A 372 13.71 2.13 -7.07
CA ALA A 372 15.05 2.41 -6.55
C ALA A 372 15.06 2.36 -5.01
N GLU A 373 16.18 1.92 -4.43
CA GLU A 373 16.43 2.16 -3.00
C GLU A 373 16.81 3.63 -2.80
N ILE A 374 16.30 4.24 -1.73
CA ILE A 374 16.47 5.67 -1.48
C ILE A 374 17.05 5.89 -0.09
N SER A 375 18.02 6.81 0.01
CA SER A 375 18.48 7.35 1.29
C SER A 375 18.57 8.87 1.24
N LEU A 376 18.18 9.51 2.34
CA LEU A 376 18.33 10.95 2.53
C LEU A 376 19.59 11.22 3.35
N ASP A 377 20.35 12.27 3.03
CA ASP A 377 21.50 12.66 3.84
C ASP A 377 21.02 13.12 5.24
N PRO A 378 21.38 12.43 6.34
CA PRO A 378 20.92 12.78 7.68
C PRO A 378 21.36 14.20 8.11
N ALA A 379 22.52 14.65 7.65
CA ALA A 379 23.01 16.00 7.93
C ALA A 379 22.17 17.06 7.21
N PHE A 380 21.73 16.77 5.98
CA PHE A 380 20.80 17.61 5.25
C PHE A 380 19.45 17.67 5.96
N VAL A 381 18.84 16.52 6.28
CA VAL A 381 17.54 16.45 6.98
C VAL A 381 17.59 17.29 8.26
N ARG A 382 18.65 17.15 9.08
CA ARG A 382 18.84 17.95 10.28
C ARG A 382 18.94 19.45 9.99
N ALA A 383 19.69 19.84 8.97
CA ALA A 383 19.90 21.24 8.62
C ALA A 383 18.61 21.95 8.17
N THR A 384 17.62 21.20 7.66
CA THR A 384 16.32 21.78 7.27
C THR A 384 15.49 22.24 8.46
N GLY A 385 15.65 21.61 9.63
CA GLY A 385 14.75 21.80 10.77
C GLY A 385 13.30 21.36 10.49
N ALA A 386 13.03 20.64 9.40
CA ALA A 386 11.68 20.26 8.99
C ALA A 386 11.06 19.14 9.83
N LEU A 387 11.88 18.38 10.56
CA LEU A 387 11.43 17.40 11.55
C LEU A 387 11.81 17.88 12.95
N ASP A 388 10.81 17.93 13.83
CA ASP A 388 11.01 18.24 15.23
C ASP A 388 11.78 17.11 15.93
N LEU A 389 12.62 17.47 16.91
CA LEU A 389 13.42 16.53 17.71
C LEU A 389 14.35 15.59 16.92
N PHE A 390 14.64 15.88 15.65
CA PHE A 390 15.56 15.09 14.83
C PHE A 390 17.01 15.48 15.09
N HIS A 391 17.83 14.54 15.59
CA HIS A 391 19.24 14.76 15.92
C HIS A 391 20.12 13.60 15.42
N PRO A 392 20.95 13.78 14.37
CA PRO A 392 21.80 12.71 13.82
C PRO A 392 22.76 12.05 14.83
N ALA A 393 23.20 12.82 15.83
CA ALA A 393 24.06 12.31 16.91
C ALA A 393 23.37 11.24 17.79
N SER A 394 22.04 11.09 17.71
CA SER A 394 21.30 10.04 18.39
C SER A 394 21.61 8.63 17.87
N ALA A 395 22.15 8.52 16.65
CA ALA A 395 22.53 7.22 16.05
C ALA A 395 23.78 6.58 16.70
N GLN A 396 24.50 7.31 17.56
CA GLN A 396 25.76 6.87 18.18
C GLN A 396 25.66 6.73 19.71
N GLN A 397 24.45 6.60 20.25
CA GLN A 397 24.21 6.51 21.69
C GLN A 397 24.33 5.05 22.20
N PRO A 398 24.52 4.82 23.51
CA PRO A 398 24.59 3.46 24.07
C PRO A 398 23.37 2.59 23.72
N LEU A 399 22.18 3.20 23.58
CA LEU A 399 20.95 2.51 23.20
C LEU A 399 20.90 2.11 21.72
N SER A 400 21.74 2.66 20.85
CA SER A 400 21.72 2.36 19.42
C SER A 400 21.95 0.87 19.14
N ALA A 401 22.80 0.20 19.92
CA ALA A 401 22.99 -1.25 19.81
C ALA A 401 21.71 -2.05 20.14
N LEU A 402 20.89 -1.57 21.09
CA LEU A 402 19.60 -2.18 21.40
C LEU A 402 18.58 -1.92 20.28
N ILE A 403 18.54 -0.69 19.76
CA ILE A 403 17.63 -0.31 18.67
C ILE A 403 17.91 -1.14 17.41
N GLN A 404 19.18 -1.35 17.04
CA GLN A 404 19.53 -2.11 15.84
C GLN A 404 19.07 -3.57 15.87
N ARG A 405 18.86 -4.16 17.06
CA ARG A 405 18.24 -5.49 17.16
C ARG A 405 16.83 -5.55 16.59
N GLY A 406 16.16 -4.42 16.38
CA GLY A 406 14.87 -4.37 15.69
C GLY A 406 14.93 -4.77 14.21
N VAL A 407 16.08 -4.61 13.56
CA VAL A 407 16.30 -5.02 12.15
C VAL A 407 17.36 -6.10 12.00
N GLU A 408 18.24 -6.28 12.98
CA GLU A 408 19.35 -7.24 12.95
C GLU A 408 19.16 -8.39 13.95
N GLY A 409 19.55 -9.60 13.54
CA GLY A 409 19.59 -10.78 14.40
C GLY A 409 18.24 -11.48 14.57
N ALA A 410 18.22 -12.46 15.48
CA ALA A 410 17.10 -13.37 15.68
C ALA A 410 15.87 -12.72 16.35
N ASP A 411 16.04 -11.55 16.99
CA ASP A 411 14.94 -10.83 17.65
C ASP A 411 14.41 -9.65 16.82
N SER A 412 14.85 -9.55 15.55
CA SER A 412 14.40 -8.52 14.63
C SER A 412 12.91 -8.66 14.30
N PHE A 413 12.26 -7.55 13.97
CA PHE A 413 10.86 -7.56 13.56
C PHE A 413 10.62 -8.38 12.29
N PHE A 414 11.63 -8.53 11.42
CA PHE A 414 11.56 -9.45 10.29
C PHE A 414 11.51 -10.91 10.73
N HIS A 415 12.32 -11.30 11.72
CA HIS A 415 12.30 -12.66 12.24
C HIS A 415 11.00 -12.93 13.00
N LYS A 416 10.52 -11.96 13.79
CA LYS A 416 9.22 -12.05 14.48
C LYS A 416 8.05 -12.20 13.50
N ARG A 417 8.07 -11.48 12.37
CA ARG A 417 7.11 -11.65 11.26
C ARG A 417 7.13 -13.08 10.72
N ASP A 418 8.32 -13.66 10.51
CA ASP A 418 8.47 -15.06 10.09
C ASP A 418 7.99 -16.07 11.15
N GLN A 419 8.19 -15.76 12.44
CA GLN A 419 7.78 -16.62 13.56
C GLN A 419 6.27 -16.75 13.67
N LEU A 420 5.53 -15.64 13.66
CA LEU A 420 4.05 -15.70 13.73
C LEU A 420 3.43 -16.03 12.37
N ASP A 421 4.17 -15.90 11.29
CA ASP A 421 3.67 -15.89 9.91
C ASP A 421 2.76 -14.69 9.63
N GLU A 422 3.20 -13.49 10.04
CA GLU A 422 2.50 -12.20 9.90
C GLU A 422 2.54 -11.70 8.44
N TYR A 423 1.96 -12.52 7.56
CA TYR A 423 1.81 -12.38 6.13
C TYR A 423 0.34 -12.59 5.76
N GLY A 424 0.00 -12.38 4.50
CA GLY A 424 -1.37 -12.46 4.00
C GLY A 424 -2.02 -11.09 3.97
N TRP A 425 -3.09 -10.96 3.19
CA TRP A 425 -3.71 -9.68 2.88
C TRP A 425 -4.13 -8.87 4.12
N ARG A 426 -4.53 -9.54 5.21
CA ARG A 426 -4.95 -8.88 6.46
C ARG A 426 -3.77 -8.53 7.36
N HIS A 427 -2.73 -9.35 7.42
CA HIS A 427 -1.70 -9.27 8.46
C HIS A 427 -0.41 -8.58 8.00
N PHE A 428 -0.07 -8.70 6.72
CA PHE A 428 1.22 -8.24 6.24
C PHE A 428 1.45 -6.75 6.52
N GLY A 429 2.49 -6.49 7.29
CA GLY A 429 2.97 -5.18 7.70
C GLY A 429 2.90 -4.91 9.20
N GLU A 430 2.03 -5.62 9.93
CA GLU A 430 1.92 -5.51 11.39
C GLU A 430 3.18 -6.01 12.11
N LEU A 431 3.32 -5.65 13.38
CA LEU A 431 4.36 -6.15 14.27
C LEU A 431 3.79 -7.19 15.22
N TYR A 432 4.46 -8.35 15.29
CA TYR A 432 4.11 -9.37 16.28
C TYR A 432 4.44 -8.87 17.70
N ALA A 433 3.41 -8.76 18.54
CA ALA A 433 3.52 -8.40 19.96
C ALA A 433 3.90 -9.59 20.84
N ASP A 434 5.03 -10.23 20.51
CA ASP A 434 5.54 -11.44 21.18
C ASP A 434 5.66 -11.31 22.71
N HIS A 435 5.96 -10.12 23.23
CA HIS A 435 6.02 -9.88 24.67
C HIS A 435 4.72 -10.18 25.43
N GLU A 436 3.57 -10.18 24.75
CA GLU A 436 2.28 -10.54 25.35
C GLU A 436 2.20 -12.04 25.71
N CYS A 437 3.08 -12.89 25.17
CA CYS A 437 3.15 -14.31 25.54
C CYS A 437 3.83 -14.56 26.91
N ALA A 438 4.22 -13.51 27.65
CA ALA A 438 5.01 -13.64 28.88
C ALA A 438 4.39 -14.56 29.96
N LEU A 439 3.06 -14.70 30.00
CA LEU A 439 2.37 -15.60 30.93
C LEU A 439 2.13 -17.01 30.37
N THR A 440 2.36 -17.23 29.08
CA THR A 440 2.20 -18.50 28.36
C THR A 440 3.36 -18.74 27.38
N PRO A 441 4.62 -18.73 27.84
CA PRO A 441 5.80 -18.75 26.95
C PRO A 441 5.96 -20.06 26.14
N ASP A 442 5.28 -21.12 26.55
CA ASP A 442 5.31 -22.43 25.87
C ASP A 442 4.26 -22.55 24.75
N GLN A 443 3.51 -21.49 24.46
CA GLN A 443 2.49 -21.49 23.41
C GLN A 443 3.09 -21.19 22.03
N ASP A 444 3.05 -22.17 21.13
CA ASP A 444 3.70 -22.11 19.80
C ASP A 444 3.21 -20.96 18.90
N TYR A 445 1.95 -20.54 19.02
CA TYR A 445 1.32 -19.54 18.14
C TYR A 445 0.46 -18.55 18.93
N PHE A 446 1.05 -17.86 19.90
CA PHE A 446 0.34 -16.81 20.63
C PHE A 446 0.12 -15.62 19.69
N VAL A 447 -1.13 -15.41 19.21
CA VAL A 447 -1.44 -14.35 18.25
C VAL A 447 -1.69 -13.02 18.97
N SER A 448 -0.83 -12.04 18.73
CA SER A 448 -0.94 -10.68 19.27
C SER A 448 -0.32 -9.64 18.35
N HIS A 449 -0.90 -8.45 18.31
CA HIS A 449 -0.56 -7.37 17.39
C HIS A 449 -0.32 -6.07 18.15
N TYR A 450 0.58 -5.22 17.67
CA TYR A 450 0.86 -3.92 18.29
C TYR A 450 -0.15 -2.86 17.87
N ASN A 451 -0.75 -2.94 16.68
CA ASN A 451 -1.67 -1.95 16.12
C ASN A 451 -1.13 -0.50 16.27
N ASN A 452 0.14 -0.33 15.89
CA ASN A 452 0.92 0.90 16.04
C ASN A 452 1.02 1.48 17.47
N GLN A 453 0.89 0.68 18.54
CA GLN A 453 1.04 1.18 19.91
C GLN A 453 2.41 1.83 20.13
N TYR A 454 2.39 3.07 20.62
CA TYR A 454 3.57 3.94 20.79
C TYR A 454 4.20 4.47 19.49
N ASP A 455 3.45 4.46 18.38
CA ASP A 455 3.85 4.93 17.06
C ASP A 455 5.18 4.34 16.50
N PRO A 456 5.34 3.00 16.41
CA PRO A 456 6.52 2.39 15.78
C PRO A 456 6.76 2.87 14.35
N VAL A 457 5.71 3.25 13.61
CA VAL A 457 5.87 3.88 12.28
C VAL A 457 6.77 5.11 12.37
N GLN A 458 6.51 6.03 13.29
CA GLN A 458 7.37 7.20 13.49
C GLN A 458 8.79 6.80 13.85
N GLY A 459 8.94 5.83 14.76
CA GLY A 459 10.24 5.33 15.21
C GLY A 459 11.08 4.76 14.07
N MET A 460 10.52 3.86 13.27
CA MET A 460 11.18 3.19 12.15
C MET A 460 11.57 4.17 11.04
N LEU A 461 10.65 5.06 10.62
CA LEU A 461 10.96 6.09 9.62
C LEU A 461 12.03 7.07 10.12
N SER A 462 12.04 7.38 11.42
CA SER A 462 13.11 8.18 12.03
C SER A 462 14.45 7.45 12.00
N GLN A 463 14.49 6.14 12.27
CA GLN A 463 15.73 5.34 12.17
C GLN A 463 16.24 5.28 10.73
N TRP A 464 15.35 5.14 9.73
CA TRP A 464 15.76 5.22 8.33
C TRP A 464 16.39 6.57 7.99
N LEU A 465 15.76 7.69 8.39
CA LEU A 465 16.31 9.03 8.16
C LEU A 465 17.65 9.28 8.89
N LEU A 466 17.88 8.63 10.04
CA LEU A 466 19.12 8.76 10.81
C LEU A 466 20.26 7.91 10.24
N THR A 467 19.96 6.71 9.77
CA THR A 467 20.96 5.69 9.44
C THR A 467 21.15 5.46 7.95
N GLY A 468 20.15 5.80 7.14
CA GLY A 468 20.06 5.42 5.73
C GLY A 468 19.83 3.92 5.51
N ASN A 469 19.64 3.11 6.56
CA ASN A 469 19.38 1.68 6.42
C ASN A 469 17.95 1.44 5.91
N ALA A 470 17.84 0.86 4.71
CA ALA A 470 16.58 0.59 4.03
C ALA A 470 15.66 -0.38 4.79
N ASP A 471 16.20 -1.26 5.63
CA ASP A 471 15.41 -2.20 6.44
C ASP A 471 14.42 -1.47 7.36
N TRP A 472 14.83 -0.34 7.94
CA TRP A 472 13.96 0.50 8.74
C TRP A 472 12.84 1.14 7.92
N PHE A 473 13.14 1.53 6.67
CA PHE A 473 12.12 2.05 5.76
C PHE A 473 11.13 0.95 5.37
N THR A 474 11.62 -0.25 5.05
CA THR A 474 10.77 -1.39 4.72
C THR A 474 9.80 -1.70 5.86
N LEU A 475 10.26 -1.80 7.10
CA LEU A 475 9.37 -2.00 8.24
C LEU A 475 8.38 -0.84 8.43
N GLY A 476 8.86 0.41 8.33
CA GLY A 476 8.02 1.60 8.52
C GLY A 476 6.95 1.78 7.43
N ASP A 477 7.28 1.54 6.17
CA ASP A 477 6.36 1.61 5.02
C ASP A 477 5.37 0.44 5.02
N ASP A 478 5.81 -0.78 5.35
CA ASP A 478 4.91 -1.91 5.52
C ASP A 478 3.90 -1.66 6.65
N LEU A 479 4.37 -1.23 7.83
CA LEU A 479 3.51 -0.96 8.98
C LEU A 479 2.58 0.22 8.73
N ALA A 480 3.06 1.33 8.18
CA ALA A 480 2.21 2.50 7.92
C ALA A 480 1.05 2.18 6.95
N ARG A 481 1.30 1.30 5.98
CA ARG A 481 0.26 0.81 5.06
C ARG A 481 -0.72 -0.12 5.78
N HIS A 482 -0.22 -1.03 6.61
CA HIS A 482 -1.04 -1.90 7.44
C HIS A 482 -1.97 -1.09 8.35
N VAL A 483 -1.42 -0.17 9.15
CA VAL A 483 -2.18 0.69 10.07
C VAL A 483 -3.25 1.48 9.34
N ALA A 484 -2.90 2.06 8.18
CA ALA A 484 -3.84 2.85 7.41
C ALA A 484 -4.95 2.01 6.76
N ASP A 485 -4.70 0.73 6.45
CA ASP A 485 -5.68 -0.16 5.82
C ASP A 485 -6.52 -0.96 6.83
N ILE A 486 -5.90 -1.48 7.88
CA ILE A 486 -6.47 -2.51 8.75
C ILE A 486 -6.81 -1.93 10.12
N ASP A 487 -5.86 -1.30 10.82
CA ASP A 487 -6.04 -0.90 12.22
C ASP A 487 -6.97 0.31 12.42
N VAL A 488 -7.03 1.21 11.43
CA VAL A 488 -7.98 2.33 11.44
C VAL A 488 -9.36 1.82 11.01
N TYR A 489 -10.40 2.19 11.75
CA TYR A 489 -11.78 1.79 11.48
C TYR A 489 -12.45 2.68 10.44
N HIS A 490 -12.56 2.20 9.19
CA HIS A 490 -13.06 2.95 8.04
C HIS A 490 -14.60 2.97 7.92
N SER A 491 -15.31 3.04 9.05
CA SER A 491 -16.76 3.23 9.09
C SER A 491 -17.13 4.64 9.55
N LYS A 492 -18.18 5.19 8.94
CA LYS A 492 -18.83 6.44 9.37
C LYS A 492 -20.23 6.22 9.93
N PHE A 493 -20.67 4.97 10.00
CA PHE A 493 -22.04 4.62 10.37
C PHE A 493 -22.17 4.09 11.80
N ASP A 494 -21.07 4.12 12.56
CA ASP A 494 -21.01 3.70 13.95
C ASP A 494 -21.05 4.89 14.92
N LYS A 495 -20.96 4.62 16.22
CA LYS A 495 -20.89 5.65 17.25
C LYS A 495 -19.62 6.51 17.07
N PRO A 496 -19.67 7.81 17.42
CA PRO A 496 -18.53 8.73 17.29
C PRO A 496 -17.26 8.25 18.00
N GLU A 497 -17.39 7.50 19.09
CA GLU A 497 -16.28 6.95 19.85
C GLU A 497 -15.48 5.89 19.08
N TYR A 498 -16.06 5.29 18.04
CA TYR A 498 -15.43 4.27 17.22
C TYR A 498 -15.13 4.74 15.79
N ALA A 499 -16.08 5.43 15.15
CA ALA A 499 -16.03 5.80 13.74
C ALA A 499 -14.77 6.59 13.36
N GLY A 500 -13.88 6.00 12.57
CA GLY A 500 -12.60 6.60 12.16
C GLY A 500 -11.45 6.42 13.14
N GLY A 501 -11.63 5.68 14.22
CA GLY A 501 -10.64 5.47 15.28
C GLY A 501 -9.64 4.35 15.04
N LEU A 502 -8.52 4.41 15.75
CA LEU A 502 -7.46 3.39 15.72
C LEU A 502 -7.71 2.33 16.80
N PHE A 503 -7.76 1.06 16.42
CA PHE A 503 -7.88 -0.04 17.38
C PHE A 503 -6.64 -0.15 18.27
N TRP A 504 -6.84 -0.51 19.54
CA TRP A 504 -5.76 -0.83 20.45
C TRP A 504 -5.00 -2.08 19.99
N HIS A 505 -3.76 -2.21 20.46
CA HIS A 505 -3.02 -3.48 20.40
C HIS A 505 -3.85 -4.64 20.95
N THR A 506 -3.48 -5.88 20.64
CA THR A 506 -4.15 -7.05 21.22
C THR A 506 -4.11 -7.00 22.75
N ASP A 507 -5.25 -7.31 23.39
CA ASP A 507 -5.41 -7.26 24.84
C ASP A 507 -4.30 -8.02 25.60
N HIS A 508 -3.99 -7.55 26.80
CA HIS A 508 -2.79 -7.97 27.53
C HIS A 508 -2.85 -9.45 27.93
N TYR A 509 -1.77 -10.17 27.62
CA TYR A 509 -1.57 -11.56 27.99
C TYR A 509 -2.64 -12.54 27.48
N VAL A 510 -3.42 -12.15 26.47
CA VAL A 510 -4.38 -13.01 25.77
C VAL A 510 -4.18 -12.97 24.26
N GLU A 511 -4.63 -14.03 23.60
CA GLU A 511 -4.63 -14.06 22.14
C GLU A 511 -5.73 -13.17 21.55
N ALA A 512 -5.52 -12.75 20.30
CA ALA A 512 -6.53 -12.07 19.49
C ALA A 512 -7.72 -12.97 19.11
N TYR A 513 -7.52 -14.29 19.05
CA TYR A 513 -8.51 -15.26 18.52
C TYR A 513 -9.09 -14.79 17.17
N THR A 514 -10.42 -14.79 17.04
CA THR A 514 -11.13 -14.36 15.82
C THR A 514 -11.32 -12.86 15.73
N ALA A 515 -10.90 -12.06 16.72
CA ALA A 515 -10.92 -10.60 16.61
C ALA A 515 -9.79 -10.06 15.74
N THR A 516 -8.73 -10.85 15.50
CA THR A 516 -7.57 -10.44 14.69
C THR A 516 -7.00 -9.09 15.18
N HIS A 517 -6.99 -8.05 14.34
CA HIS A 517 -6.50 -6.70 14.66
C HIS A 517 -7.53 -5.83 15.40
N ARG A 518 -8.66 -6.39 15.86
CA ARG A 518 -9.76 -5.64 16.50
C ARG A 518 -9.81 -5.76 18.03
N THR A 519 -8.67 -6.05 18.64
CA THR A 519 -8.41 -6.07 20.10
C THR A 519 -9.12 -7.18 20.89
N TYR A 520 -10.46 -7.21 20.88
CA TYR A 520 -11.27 -8.02 21.80
C TYR A 520 -12.11 -9.07 21.10
N SER A 521 -11.99 -10.32 21.56
CA SER A 521 -12.74 -11.48 21.07
C SER A 521 -13.64 -12.05 22.15
N ARG A 522 -14.81 -12.56 21.77
CA ARG A 522 -15.68 -13.35 22.67
C ARG A 522 -15.01 -14.61 23.23
N HIS A 523 -13.92 -15.05 22.62
CA HIS A 523 -13.18 -16.25 23.02
C HIS A 523 -12.10 -15.96 24.07
N GLN A 524 -11.81 -14.69 24.35
CA GLN A 524 -10.89 -14.33 25.42
C GLN A 524 -11.47 -14.73 26.80
N PRO A 525 -10.65 -15.27 27.71
CA PRO A 525 -11.09 -15.57 29.06
C PRO A 525 -11.45 -14.29 29.81
N SER A 526 -12.40 -14.38 30.75
CA SER A 526 -12.75 -13.26 31.64
C SER A 526 -11.79 -13.16 32.82
N ASN A 527 -11.57 -11.94 33.33
CA ASN A 527 -10.75 -11.65 34.52
C ASN A 527 -9.27 -12.04 34.39
N VAL A 528 -8.67 -11.78 33.24
CA VAL A 528 -7.26 -12.13 32.98
C VAL A 528 -6.30 -11.25 33.81
N TYR A 529 -6.74 -10.03 34.13
CA TYR A 529 -6.08 -9.10 35.04
C TYR A 529 -7.12 -8.24 35.77
N ASP A 530 -6.69 -7.54 36.82
CA ASP A 530 -7.54 -6.63 37.59
C ASP A 530 -8.11 -5.52 36.68
N ASP A 531 -9.43 -5.27 36.75
CA ASP A 531 -10.17 -4.33 35.89
C ASP A 531 -10.29 -4.70 34.40
N HIS A 532 -10.09 -5.98 34.04
CA HIS A 532 -10.36 -6.48 32.68
C HIS A 532 -11.81 -6.21 32.25
N ALA A 533 -12.00 -5.35 31.24
CA ALA A 533 -13.32 -4.90 30.79
C ALA A 533 -14.10 -5.97 29.98
N GLY A 534 -13.41 -6.98 29.45
CA GLY A 534 -14.00 -8.04 28.61
C GLY A 534 -14.47 -7.59 27.22
N GLY A 535 -14.14 -6.35 26.84
CA GLY A 535 -14.45 -5.75 25.54
C GLY A 535 -14.03 -4.27 25.46
N GLY A 536 -13.98 -3.74 24.23
CA GLY A 536 -13.48 -2.40 23.95
C GLY A 536 -13.49 -2.09 22.45
N GLY A 537 -12.44 -1.48 21.94
CA GLY A 537 -12.30 -1.08 20.54
C GLY A 537 -11.32 0.08 20.40
N PRO A 538 -11.52 0.98 19.42
CA PRO A 538 -10.77 2.24 19.38
C PRO A 538 -10.86 3.00 20.70
N GLY A 539 -9.73 3.56 21.16
CA GLY A 539 -9.69 4.29 22.43
C GLY A 539 -8.88 5.56 22.33
N GLY A 540 -9.42 6.68 22.83
CA GLY A 540 -8.84 8.02 22.63
C GLY A 540 -7.44 8.27 23.23
N GLN A 541 -6.88 7.32 24.00
CA GLN A 541 -5.48 7.38 24.47
C GLN A 541 -4.50 6.73 23.47
N HIS A 542 -5.02 6.02 22.47
CA HIS A 542 -4.30 5.28 21.44
C HIS A 542 -4.59 5.92 20.08
N CYS A 543 -4.06 7.13 19.89
CA CYS A 543 -4.24 7.92 18.67
C CYS A 543 -2.89 8.46 18.21
N TYR A 544 -2.25 7.78 17.24
CA TYR A 544 -0.90 8.08 16.77
C TYR A 544 -0.92 8.57 15.32
N THR A 545 -0.73 9.87 15.12
CA THR A 545 -0.80 10.50 13.79
C THR A 545 0.56 10.91 13.22
N SER A 546 1.59 11.01 14.06
CA SER A 546 2.91 11.51 13.66
C SER A 546 3.58 10.59 12.65
N GLY A 547 3.56 9.28 12.88
CA GLY A 547 4.09 8.27 11.96
C GLY A 547 3.39 8.29 10.61
N LEU A 548 2.05 8.31 10.59
CA LEU A 548 1.27 8.36 9.34
C LEU A 548 1.49 9.66 8.55
N LEU A 549 1.59 10.80 9.24
CA LEU A 549 1.96 12.08 8.62
C LEU A 549 3.35 12.02 8.02
N LEU A 550 4.35 11.54 8.78
CA LEU A 550 5.72 11.41 8.30
C LEU A 550 5.78 10.45 7.11
N HIS A 551 5.05 9.34 7.16
CA HIS A 551 4.96 8.39 6.05
C HIS A 551 4.41 9.04 4.78
N TYR A 552 3.30 9.79 4.89
CA TYR A 552 2.75 10.54 3.75
C TYR A 552 3.74 11.58 3.20
N LEU A 553 4.43 12.32 4.07
CA LEU A 553 5.43 13.31 3.64
C LEU A 553 6.62 12.66 2.95
N LEU A 554 7.02 11.46 3.35
CA LEU A 554 8.16 10.73 2.77
C LEU A 554 7.82 9.96 1.49
N THR A 555 6.58 9.51 1.30
CA THR A 555 6.21 8.60 0.20
C THR A 555 5.12 9.14 -0.71
N GLY A 556 4.40 10.17 -0.28
CA GLY A 556 3.17 10.64 -0.92
C GLY A 556 2.02 9.63 -0.87
N ASN A 557 2.01 8.70 0.09
CA ASN A 557 0.95 7.70 0.26
C ASN A 557 -0.37 8.36 0.72
N GLN A 558 -1.37 8.39 -0.17
CA GLN A 558 -2.66 9.03 0.12
C GLN A 558 -3.44 8.30 1.22
N THR A 559 -3.35 6.97 1.30
CA THR A 559 -4.03 6.20 2.34
C THR A 559 -3.54 6.59 3.74
N SER A 560 -2.24 6.79 3.95
CA SER A 560 -1.70 7.27 5.23
C SER A 560 -2.16 8.70 5.56
N LYS A 561 -2.26 9.57 4.56
CA LYS A 561 -2.83 10.92 4.74
C LYS A 561 -4.29 10.86 5.16
N GLU A 562 -5.10 10.04 4.48
CA GLU A 562 -6.52 9.88 4.77
C GLU A 562 -6.74 9.29 6.17
N ALA A 563 -5.97 8.26 6.54
CA ALA A 563 -5.99 7.69 7.89
C ALA A 563 -5.59 8.72 8.95
N CYS A 564 -4.52 9.49 8.73
CA CYS A 564 -4.11 10.56 9.64
C CYS A 564 -5.23 11.60 9.84
N LEU A 565 -5.87 12.06 8.75
CA LEU A 565 -6.97 13.01 8.82
C LEU A 565 -8.21 12.42 9.49
N SER A 566 -8.50 11.14 9.26
CA SER A 566 -9.58 10.41 9.92
C SER A 566 -9.37 10.37 11.44
N LEU A 567 -8.15 10.05 11.89
CA LEU A 567 -7.81 10.01 13.32
C LEU A 567 -7.88 11.40 13.98
N CYS A 568 -7.45 12.45 13.28
CA CYS A 568 -7.63 13.83 13.74
C CYS A 568 -9.11 14.17 13.90
N GLN A 569 -9.96 13.82 12.93
CA GLN A 569 -11.39 14.08 13.06
C GLN A 569 -12.06 13.24 14.15
N TRP A 570 -11.64 11.97 14.27
CA TRP A 570 -12.16 11.05 15.28
C TRP A 570 -11.82 11.52 16.69
N ILE A 571 -10.59 11.97 16.95
CA ILE A 571 -10.21 12.40 18.30
C ILE A 571 -10.96 13.65 18.75
N GLU A 572 -11.24 14.57 17.82
CA GLU A 572 -12.13 15.72 18.06
C GLU A 572 -13.53 15.22 18.44
N ASN A 573 -14.12 14.33 17.63
CA ASN A 573 -15.45 13.78 17.91
C ASN A 573 -15.50 12.98 19.22
N TYR A 574 -14.43 12.27 19.56
CA TYR A 574 -14.33 11.42 20.74
C TYR A 574 -14.38 12.25 22.04
N TYR A 575 -13.68 13.38 22.09
CA TYR A 575 -13.59 14.21 23.30
C TYR A 575 -14.57 15.39 23.32
N GLU A 576 -14.87 15.98 22.16
CA GLU A 576 -15.74 17.16 22.04
C GLU A 576 -17.18 16.80 21.65
N GLY A 577 -17.41 15.55 21.22
CA GLY A 577 -18.69 15.06 20.72
C GLY A 577 -18.89 15.34 19.23
N ASP A 578 -19.88 14.68 18.62
CA ASP A 578 -20.23 14.80 17.20
C ASP A 578 -21.10 16.03 16.88
N GLY A 579 -21.29 16.93 17.83
CA GLY A 579 -22.18 18.08 17.73
C GLY A 579 -23.67 17.74 17.63
N SER A 580 -24.06 16.46 17.77
CA SER A 580 -25.46 16.05 17.74
C SER A 580 -26.15 16.31 19.08
N LEU A 581 -27.48 16.49 19.05
CA LEU A 581 -28.28 16.62 20.27
C LEU A 581 -28.12 15.39 21.18
N ASN A 582 -28.05 14.19 20.60
CA ASN A 582 -27.88 12.95 21.35
C ASN A 582 -26.51 12.89 22.03
N GLY A 583 -25.43 13.25 21.31
CA GLY A 583 -24.09 13.34 21.88
C GLY A 583 -24.04 14.34 23.04
N LEU A 584 -24.64 15.51 22.86
CA LEU A 584 -24.72 16.53 23.92
C LEU A 584 -25.53 16.06 25.15
N LEU A 585 -26.60 15.30 24.95
CA LEU A 585 -27.39 14.73 26.05
C LEU A 585 -26.63 13.63 26.81
N LEU A 586 -25.79 12.84 26.13
CA LEU A 586 -24.96 11.81 26.76
C LEU A 586 -23.79 12.41 27.56
N ALA A 587 -23.23 13.53 27.11
CA ALA A 587 -22.17 14.26 27.82
C ALA A 587 -22.63 14.97 29.10
N LEU A 588 -23.94 15.07 29.34
CA LEU A 588 -24.53 15.66 30.56
C LEU A 588 -24.72 14.63 31.70
N LYS A 589 -24.34 13.37 31.51
CA LYS A 589 -24.28 12.35 32.58
C LYS A 589 -22.99 12.46 33.36
#